data_AF-A0A3C0G3F2-F1
#
_entry.id   AF-A0A3C0G3F2-F1
#
_cell.length_a   1.000
_cell.length_b   1.000
_cell.length_c   1.000
_cell.angle_alpha   90.00
_cell.angle_beta   90.00
_cell.angle_gamma   90.00
#
_symmetry.space_group_name_H-M   'P 1'
#
loop_
_entity.id
_entity.type
_entity.pdbx_description
1 polymer ?
#
loop_
_entity_poly.entity_id
_entity_poly.type
_entity_poly.pdbx_seq_one_letter_code
_entity_poly.pdbx_strand_id
1 'polypeptide(L)'
;MHVNDVGNPYLHKRHKVGFTQIDDSKISRAVVYDQHIIDRLFTTGQIDSQQHNSLNTYLEMISKSGALGTAVSLDQKTFAQNIFLLPRATLLLAVQKFLYEVTSRDHEKILWRIMVKNPNKIKKIELSVVQETSDALQNFWGSSQESPVSLFQQAFLNPSS
;
A
#
# COMPACT_ATOMS: atom_id res chain seq x y z
N MET A 1 -0.52 -28.00 14.26
CA MET A 1 -0.95 -26.58 14.25
C MET A 1 -2.33 -26.51 14.87
N HIS A 2 -2.55 -25.61 15.82
CA HIS A 2 -3.90 -25.29 16.29
C HIS A 2 -4.32 -23.98 15.61
N VAL A 3 -5.26 -24.07 14.67
CA VAL A 3 -5.80 -22.90 13.97
C VAL A 3 -6.79 -22.23 14.91
N ASN A 4 -6.33 -21.19 15.60
CA ASN A 4 -7.11 -20.53 16.65
C ASN A 4 -8.11 -19.50 16.08
N ASP A 5 -7.86 -19.04 14.85
CA ASP A 5 -8.65 -18.01 14.18
C ASP A 5 -8.89 -18.44 12.73
N VAL A 6 -9.87 -19.34 12.55
CA VAL A 6 -10.45 -19.61 11.24
C VAL A 6 -11.31 -18.39 10.96
N GLY A 7 -10.76 -17.42 10.23
CA GLY A 7 -11.51 -16.26 9.79
C GLY A 7 -12.90 -16.67 9.30
N ASN A 8 -13.91 -15.85 9.61
CA ASN A 8 -15.31 -16.12 9.29
C ASN A 8 -15.46 -16.77 7.88
N PRO A 9 -16.25 -17.85 7.68
CA PRO A 9 -16.49 -18.44 6.35
C PRO A 9 -16.88 -17.42 5.26
N TYR A 10 -17.51 -16.31 5.63
CA TYR A 10 -17.79 -15.19 4.73
C TYR A 10 -16.53 -14.45 4.24
N LEU A 11 -15.49 -14.40 5.06
CA LEU A 11 -14.17 -13.85 4.73
C LEU A 11 -13.50 -14.69 3.64
N HIS A 12 -13.43 -16.01 3.83
CA HIS A 12 -12.86 -16.95 2.85
C HIS A 12 -13.64 -16.99 1.52
N LYS A 13 -14.92 -16.63 1.51
CA LYS A 13 -15.74 -16.51 0.29
C LYS A 13 -15.45 -15.25 -0.52
N ARG A 14 -14.98 -14.18 0.11
CA ARG A 14 -14.79 -12.86 -0.52
C ARG A 14 -13.34 -12.49 -0.74
N HIS A 15 -12.43 -13.10 0.02
CA HIS A 15 -11.05 -12.70 0.14
C HIS A 15 -10.09 -13.88 0.04
N LYS A 16 -8.91 -13.64 -0.53
CA LYS A 16 -7.78 -14.56 -0.47
C LYS A 16 -7.16 -14.49 0.91
N VAL A 17 -7.32 -15.57 1.68
CA VAL A 17 -6.80 -15.71 3.04
C VAL A 17 -5.66 -16.72 3.04
N GLY A 18 -4.52 -16.37 3.64
CA GLY A 18 -3.50 -17.37 4.02
C GLY A 18 -3.22 -17.35 5.50
N PHE A 19 -2.40 -18.29 5.94
CA PHE A 19 -2.09 -18.48 7.36
C PHE A 19 -0.62 -18.17 7.59
N THR A 20 -0.35 -17.24 8.52
CA THR A 20 1.02 -16.92 8.95
C THR A 20 1.17 -17.37 10.41
N GLN A 21 2.27 -18.06 10.73
CA GLN A 21 2.54 -18.49 12.10
C GLN A 21 2.95 -17.27 12.96
N ILE A 22 2.41 -17.18 14.18
CA ILE A 22 2.84 -16.17 15.15
C ILE A 22 4.02 -16.76 15.92
N ASP A 23 5.23 -16.32 15.61
CA ASP A 23 6.47 -16.72 16.26
C ASP A 23 6.65 -18.26 16.34
N ASP A 24 7.44 -18.76 17.30
CA ASP A 24 7.58 -20.21 17.59
C ASP A 24 6.33 -20.83 18.26
N SER A 25 5.21 -20.11 18.31
CA SER A 25 3.98 -20.64 18.88
C SER A 25 3.26 -21.58 17.90
N LYS A 26 2.46 -22.52 18.42
CA LYS A 26 1.62 -23.42 17.61
C LYS A 26 0.37 -22.73 17.02
N ILE A 27 0.30 -21.40 17.09
CA ILE A 27 -0.84 -20.56 16.70
C ILE A 27 -0.56 -19.91 15.35
N SER A 28 -1.52 -20.05 14.43
CA SER A 28 -1.49 -19.43 13.10
C SER A 28 -2.58 -18.38 12.96
N ARG A 29 -2.23 -17.20 12.41
CA ARG A 29 -3.15 -16.09 12.09
C ARG A 29 -3.58 -16.15 10.64
N ALA A 30 -4.88 -15.96 10.39
CA ALA A 30 -5.42 -15.70 9.06
C ALA A 30 -5.09 -14.28 8.61
N VAL A 31 -4.48 -14.12 7.42
CA VAL A 31 -4.13 -12.84 6.80
C VAL A 31 -4.85 -12.72 5.46
N VAL A 32 -5.58 -11.62 5.27
CA VAL A 32 -6.26 -11.29 4.01
C VAL A 32 -5.28 -10.57 3.08
N TYR A 33 -5.07 -11.11 1.88
CA TYR A 33 -4.12 -10.57 0.90
C TYR A 33 -4.77 -9.74 -0.22
N ASP A 34 -6.09 -9.50 -0.16
CA ASP A 34 -6.83 -8.76 -1.17
C ASP A 34 -7.80 -7.74 -0.55
N GLN A 35 -7.41 -7.17 0.57
CA GLN A 35 -8.21 -6.21 1.34
C GLN A 35 -8.43 -4.92 0.53
N HIS A 36 -7.41 -4.48 -0.21
CA HIS A 36 -7.49 -3.33 -1.10
C HIS A 36 -7.20 -3.72 -2.56
N ILE A 37 -7.68 -2.90 -3.51
CA ILE A 37 -7.48 -3.13 -4.95
C ILE A 37 -6.00 -3.22 -5.29
N ILE A 38 -5.14 -2.43 -4.64
CA ILE A 38 -3.68 -2.47 -4.84
C ILE A 38 -3.07 -3.82 -4.47
N ASP A 39 -3.59 -4.51 -3.44
CA ASP A 39 -3.10 -5.84 -3.05
C ASP A 39 -3.47 -6.90 -4.09
N ARG A 40 -4.64 -6.74 -4.73
CA ARG A 40 -5.05 -7.57 -5.87
C ARG A 40 -4.17 -7.34 -7.09
N LEU A 41 -3.89 -6.08 -7.41
CA LEU A 41 -2.98 -5.73 -8.51
C LEU A 41 -1.60 -6.33 -8.29
N PHE A 42 -1.09 -6.27 -7.05
CA PHE A 42 0.20 -6.88 -6.69
C PHE A 42 0.16 -8.41 -6.81
N THR A 43 -0.84 -9.06 -6.21
CA THR A 43 -1.01 -10.53 -6.27
C THR A 43 -1.19 -11.05 -7.70
N THR A 44 -1.73 -10.23 -8.61
CA THR A 44 -1.91 -10.58 -10.02
C THR A 44 -0.72 -10.19 -10.90
N GLY A 45 0.36 -9.64 -10.31
CA GLY A 45 1.57 -9.22 -11.04
C GLY A 45 1.37 -8.00 -11.94
N GLN A 46 0.32 -7.20 -11.71
CA GLN A 46 0.03 -6.00 -12.49
C GLN A 46 0.81 -4.77 -11.99
N ILE A 47 1.29 -4.80 -10.76
CA ILE A 47 2.20 -3.81 -10.18
C ILE A 47 3.31 -4.55 -9.44
N ASP A 48 4.50 -3.95 -9.36
CA ASP A 48 5.62 -4.53 -8.63
C ASP A 48 5.61 -4.16 -7.13
N SER A 49 6.61 -4.66 -6.39
CA SER A 49 6.74 -4.44 -4.95
C SER A 49 6.99 -2.97 -4.58
N GLN A 50 7.70 -2.22 -5.43
CA GLN A 50 8.02 -0.80 -5.17
C GLN A 50 6.78 0.06 -5.39
N GLN A 51 6.05 -0.19 -6.48
CA GLN A 51 4.75 0.42 -6.79
C GLN A 51 3.71 0.11 -5.71
N HIS A 52 3.63 -1.14 -5.26
CA HIS A 52 2.72 -1.52 -4.18
C HIS A 52 3.05 -0.79 -2.87
N ASN A 53 4.34 -0.63 -2.54
CA ASN A 53 4.76 0.08 -1.34
C ASN A 53 4.45 1.60 -1.39
N SER A 54 4.68 2.25 -2.53
CA SER A 54 4.37 3.67 -2.69
C SER A 54 2.87 3.95 -2.61
N LEU A 55 2.06 3.07 -3.20
CA LEU A 55 0.60 3.11 -3.13
C LEU A 55 0.06 2.84 -1.72
N ASN A 56 0.68 1.92 -0.97
CA ASN A 56 0.35 1.68 0.43
C ASN A 56 0.65 2.89 1.31
N THR A 57 1.80 3.53 1.11
CA THR A 57 2.18 4.76 1.82
C THR A 57 1.14 5.86 1.55
N TYR A 58 0.72 6.01 0.30
CA TYR A 58 -0.33 6.96 -0.07
C TYR A 58 -1.69 6.62 0.56
N LEU A 59 -2.09 5.34 0.56
CA LEU A 59 -3.33 4.90 1.21
C LEU A 59 -3.31 5.14 2.73
N GLU A 60 -2.18 4.93 3.39
CA GLU A 60 -1.97 5.24 4.80
C GLU A 60 -2.15 6.75 5.07
N MET A 61 -1.62 7.61 4.18
CA MET A 61 -1.80 9.05 4.26
C MET A 61 -3.26 9.48 4.08
N ILE A 62 -3.98 8.86 3.13
CA ILE A 62 -5.42 9.10 2.96
C ILE A 62 -6.16 8.73 4.25
N SER A 63 -5.86 7.57 4.85
CA SER A 63 -6.48 7.15 6.11
C SER A 63 -6.18 8.14 7.26
N LYS A 64 -4.90 8.53 7.44
CA LYS A 64 -4.47 9.46 8.50
C LYS A 64 -5.00 10.88 8.35
N SER A 65 -5.30 11.32 7.13
CA SER A 65 -5.86 12.65 6.89
C SER A 65 -7.31 12.81 7.37
N GLY A 66 -8.00 11.70 7.66
CA GLY A 66 -9.43 11.70 8.02
C GLY A 66 -10.36 11.84 6.81
N ALA A 67 -9.84 11.71 5.58
CA ALA A 67 -10.64 11.74 4.35
C ALA A 67 -11.62 10.55 4.23
N LEU A 68 -11.36 9.46 4.96
CA LEU A 68 -12.26 8.32 5.05
C LEU A 68 -13.23 8.56 6.21
N GLY A 69 -14.51 8.80 5.89
CA GLY A 69 -15.57 9.05 6.88
C GLY A 69 -15.87 7.87 7.83
N THR A 70 -15.21 6.73 7.62
CA THR A 70 -15.18 5.57 8.52
C THR A 70 -13.72 5.19 8.72
N ALA A 71 -13.32 4.99 9.98
CA ALA A 71 -11.96 4.57 10.31
C ALA A 71 -11.70 3.21 9.66
N VAL A 72 -10.90 3.17 8.60
CA VAL A 72 -10.37 1.91 8.07
C VAL A 72 -9.30 1.48 9.06
N SER A 73 -9.57 0.42 9.82
CA SER A 73 -8.59 -0.26 10.66
C SER A 73 -7.54 -0.91 9.73
N LEU A 74 -6.61 -0.09 9.23
CA LEU A 74 -5.38 -0.52 8.59
C LEU A 74 -4.46 -1.03 9.72
N ASP A 75 -4.86 -2.14 10.33
CA ASP A 75 -3.98 -2.85 11.24
C ASP A 75 -2.86 -3.46 10.40
N GLN A 76 -1.63 -3.02 10.69
CA GLN A 76 -0.36 -3.52 10.18
C GLN A 76 0.11 -2.97 8.83
N LYS A 77 0.98 -1.94 8.91
CA LYS A 77 2.32 -1.84 8.28
C LYS A 77 2.79 -0.37 8.31
N THR A 78 3.15 0.11 9.49
CA THR A 78 3.75 1.44 9.68
C THR A 78 5.21 1.43 9.22
N PHE A 79 5.48 1.79 7.98
CA PHE A 79 6.84 1.99 7.47
C PHE A 79 7.30 3.46 7.44
N ALA A 80 6.40 4.44 7.66
CA ALA A 80 6.75 5.85 7.61
C ALA A 80 6.86 6.47 9.01
N GLN A 81 8.02 6.28 9.68
CA GLN A 81 8.23 6.82 11.03
C GLN A 81 8.57 8.31 11.10
N ASN A 82 8.86 9.02 9.99
CA ASN A 82 9.40 10.39 10.09
C ASN A 82 8.71 11.50 9.25
N ILE A 83 7.58 11.26 8.60
CA ILE A 83 6.98 12.27 7.68
C ILE A 83 5.99 13.23 8.40
N PHE A 84 5.52 12.93 9.61
CA PHE A 84 4.26 13.51 10.10
C PHE A 84 4.37 14.38 11.37
N LEU A 85 5.01 15.54 11.24
CA LEU A 85 4.80 16.68 12.16
C LEU A 85 3.78 17.70 11.61
N LEU A 86 3.20 17.46 10.43
CA LEU A 86 2.22 18.36 9.82
C LEU A 86 0.79 18.15 10.36
N PRO A 87 -0.02 19.21 10.45
CA PRO A 87 -1.44 19.11 10.72
C PRO A 87 -2.16 18.12 9.77
N ARG A 88 -3.08 17.31 10.29
CA ARG A 88 -3.83 16.30 9.49
C ARG A 88 -4.46 16.88 8.22
N ALA A 89 -4.92 18.13 8.28
CA ALA A 89 -5.55 18.84 7.17
C ALA A 89 -4.60 19.13 6.00
N THR A 90 -3.29 19.26 6.23
CA THR A 90 -2.30 19.58 5.20
C THR A 90 -1.53 18.36 4.69
N LEU A 91 -1.75 17.20 5.30
CA LEU A 91 -1.02 15.96 5.05
C LEU A 91 -1.11 15.50 3.59
N LEU A 92 -2.26 15.68 2.94
CA LEU A 92 -2.47 15.31 1.54
C LEU A 92 -2.05 16.38 0.54
N LEU A 93 -2.04 17.66 0.94
CA LEU A 93 -1.86 18.78 0.01
C LEU A 93 -0.55 18.70 -0.74
N ALA A 94 0.54 18.34 -0.06
CA ALA A 94 1.86 18.24 -0.68
C ALA A 94 1.90 17.15 -1.77
N VAL A 95 1.38 15.96 -1.45
CA VAL A 95 1.37 14.81 -2.36
C VAL A 95 0.46 15.05 -3.55
N GLN A 96 -0.73 15.58 -3.31
CA GLN A 96 -1.70 15.85 -4.37
C GLN A 96 -1.20 16.94 -5.31
N LYS A 97 -0.58 18.00 -4.76
CA LYS A 97 0.04 19.04 -5.57
C LYS A 97 1.18 18.47 -6.42
N PHE A 98 2.05 17.66 -5.85
CA PHE A 98 3.11 16.99 -6.60
C PHE A 98 2.56 16.10 -7.73
N LEU A 99 1.54 15.28 -7.44
CA LEU A 99 0.92 14.42 -8.44
C LEU A 99 0.29 15.21 -9.59
N TYR A 100 -0.33 16.36 -9.28
CA TYR A 100 -0.85 17.27 -10.30
C TYR A 100 0.24 17.84 -11.20
N GLU A 101 1.42 18.15 -10.63
CA GLU A 101 2.55 18.73 -11.37
C GLU A 101 3.27 17.70 -12.24
N VAL A 102 3.43 16.46 -11.78
CA VAL A 102 4.20 15.42 -12.48
C VAL A 102 3.36 14.61 -13.47
N THR A 103 2.12 14.28 -13.12
CA THR A 103 1.24 13.47 -13.97
C THR A 103 0.19 14.37 -14.62
N SER A 104 -1.03 14.38 -14.11
CA SER A 104 -2.05 15.38 -14.43
C SER A 104 -3.15 15.37 -13.38
N ARG A 105 -4.00 16.40 -13.41
CA ARG A 105 -5.18 16.49 -12.55
C ARG A 105 -6.13 15.31 -12.70
N ASP A 106 -6.31 14.81 -13.93
CA ASP A 106 -7.21 13.68 -14.17
C ASP A 106 -6.64 12.36 -13.66
N HIS A 107 -5.31 12.19 -13.71
CA HIS A 107 -4.64 10.99 -13.22
C HIS A 107 -4.73 10.89 -11.70
N GLU A 108 -4.46 11.98 -10.97
CA GLU A 108 -4.64 12.04 -9.52
C GLU A 108 -6.10 11.77 -9.13
N LYS A 109 -7.07 12.36 -9.84
CA LYS A 109 -8.49 12.17 -9.54
C LYS A 109 -8.92 10.71 -9.74
N ILE A 110 -8.41 10.05 -10.77
CA ILE A 110 -8.65 8.62 -11.02
C ILE A 110 -8.02 7.79 -9.90
N LEU A 111 -6.76 8.04 -9.55
CA LEU A 111 -6.06 7.36 -8.47
C LEU A 111 -6.79 7.51 -7.14
N TRP A 112 -7.11 8.74 -6.74
CA TRP A 112 -7.87 9.05 -5.53
C TRP A 112 -9.18 8.27 -5.47
N ARG A 113 -9.93 8.25 -6.57
CA ARG A 113 -11.19 7.51 -6.65
C ARG A 113 -10.98 6.00 -6.47
N ILE A 114 -9.92 5.44 -7.03
CA ILE A 114 -9.58 4.02 -6.89
C ILE A 114 -9.21 3.71 -5.43
N MET A 115 -8.41 4.56 -4.79
CA MET A 115 -8.00 4.40 -3.40
C MET A 115 -9.16 4.51 -2.41
N VAL A 116 -10.06 5.48 -2.62
CA VAL A 116 -11.17 5.70 -1.68
C VAL A 116 -12.31 4.72 -1.89
N LYS A 117 -12.66 4.40 -3.15
CA LYS A 117 -13.79 3.50 -3.45
C LYS A 117 -13.43 2.02 -3.39
N ASN A 118 -12.14 1.68 -3.47
CA ASN A 118 -11.65 0.30 -3.51
C ASN A 118 -12.47 -0.61 -4.45
N PRO A 119 -12.54 -0.30 -5.76
CA PRO A 119 -13.34 -1.08 -6.71
C PRO A 119 -12.82 -2.51 -6.84
N ASN A 120 -13.70 -3.45 -7.19
CA ASN A 120 -13.30 -4.86 -7.32
C ASN A 120 -12.41 -5.16 -8.52
N LYS A 121 -12.54 -4.36 -9.58
CA LYS A 121 -11.79 -4.45 -10.83
C LYS A 121 -11.59 -3.04 -11.36
N ILE A 122 -10.48 -2.83 -12.04
CA ILE A 122 -10.18 -1.57 -12.72
C ILE A 122 -10.03 -1.80 -14.23
N LYS A 123 -10.30 -0.78 -15.03
CA LYS A 123 -10.10 -0.83 -16.49
C LYS A 123 -8.61 -0.75 -16.84
N LYS A 124 -8.24 -1.17 -18.05
CA LYS A 124 -6.84 -1.09 -18.52
C LYS A 124 -6.26 0.33 -18.48
N ILE A 125 -7.09 1.34 -18.79
CA ILE A 125 -6.71 2.76 -18.71
C ILE A 125 -6.50 3.18 -17.25
N GLU A 126 -7.33 2.70 -16.33
CA GLU A 126 -7.16 2.99 -14.91
C GLU A 126 -5.92 2.30 -14.34
N LEU A 127 -5.58 1.10 -14.85
CA LEU A 127 -4.36 0.40 -14.48
C LEU A 127 -3.10 1.18 -14.90
N SER A 128 -3.05 1.69 -16.14
CA SER A 128 -1.89 2.50 -16.57
C SER A 128 -1.74 3.76 -15.73
N VAL A 129 -2.86 4.41 -15.38
CA VAL A 129 -2.84 5.56 -14.46
C VAL A 129 -2.30 5.17 -13.09
N VAL A 130 -2.70 4.02 -12.54
CA VAL A 130 -2.19 3.54 -11.24
C VAL A 130 -0.69 3.27 -11.31
N GLN A 131 -0.19 2.66 -12.39
CA GLN A 131 1.24 2.40 -12.57
C GLN A 131 2.03 3.72 -12.65
N GLU A 132 1.65 4.63 -13.54
CA GLU A 132 2.34 5.91 -13.73
C GLU A 132 2.33 6.78 -12.46
N THR A 133 1.19 6.85 -11.77
CA THR A 133 1.12 7.59 -10.51
C THR A 133 1.88 6.88 -9.38
N SER A 134 1.94 5.55 -9.37
CA SER A 134 2.74 4.82 -8.39
C SER A 134 4.24 5.05 -8.57
N ASP A 135 4.71 5.18 -9.80
CA ASP A 135 6.10 5.52 -10.13
C ASP A 135 6.41 6.97 -9.74
N ALA A 136 5.48 7.90 -10.02
CA ALA A 136 5.59 9.29 -9.56
C ALA A 136 5.64 9.37 -8.02
N LEU A 137 4.80 8.60 -7.32
CA LEU A 137 4.80 8.53 -5.86
C LEU A 137 6.13 7.98 -5.32
N GLN A 138 6.72 6.98 -5.96
CA GLN A 138 8.05 6.49 -5.57
C GLN A 138 9.10 7.60 -5.62
N ASN A 139 9.08 8.44 -6.66
CA ASN A 139 9.96 9.60 -6.76
C ASN A 139 9.66 10.65 -5.68
N PHE A 140 8.39 10.86 -5.34
CA PHE A 140 7.97 11.81 -4.30
C PHE A 140 8.45 11.44 -2.91
N TRP A 141 8.35 10.16 -2.55
CA TRP A 141 8.84 9.66 -1.25
C TRP A 141 10.37 9.74 -1.13
N GLY A 142 11.03 10.09 -2.24
CA GLY A 142 12.43 9.81 -2.46
C GLY A 142 12.60 8.31 -2.61
N SER A 143 13.46 7.89 -3.52
CA SER A 143 14.21 6.67 -3.27
C SER A 143 14.93 6.89 -1.94
N SER A 144 14.30 6.53 -0.81
CA SER A 144 15.05 6.38 0.41
C SER A 144 16.04 5.28 0.09
N GLN A 145 17.27 5.68 -0.23
CA GLN A 145 18.41 4.78 -0.26
C GLN A 145 18.61 4.13 1.13
N GLU A 146 17.85 4.54 2.14
CA GLU A 146 17.70 3.91 3.45
C GLU A 146 16.37 3.15 3.63
N SER A 147 15.69 2.74 2.56
CA SER A 147 14.73 1.63 2.69
C SER A 147 15.53 0.42 3.17
N PRO A 148 15.10 -0.31 4.20
CA PRO A 148 15.79 -1.53 4.63
C PRO A 148 16.04 -2.47 3.46
N VAL A 149 15.12 -2.51 2.48
CA VAL A 149 15.23 -3.32 1.27
C VAL A 149 16.36 -2.87 0.35
N SER A 150 16.58 -1.57 0.17
CA SER A 150 17.71 -1.07 -0.64
C SER A 150 19.05 -1.27 0.07
N LEU A 151 19.09 -1.09 1.40
CA LEU A 151 20.26 -1.44 2.23
C LEU A 151 20.56 -2.95 2.16
N PHE A 152 19.54 -3.80 2.23
CA PHE A 152 19.68 -5.25 2.07
C PHE A 152 20.17 -5.62 0.67
N GLN A 153 19.62 -5.01 -0.40
CA GLN A 153 20.08 -5.25 -1.77
C GLN A 153 21.52 -4.78 -1.99
N GLN A 154 21.93 -3.64 -1.42
CA GLN A 154 23.32 -3.17 -1.46
C GLN A 154 24.26 -4.12 -0.72
N ALA A 155 23.86 -4.65 0.44
CA ALA A 155 24.64 -5.62 1.19
C ALA A 155 24.84 -6.95 0.42
N PHE A 156 23.86 -7.37 -0.38
CA PHE A 156 24.00 -8.54 -1.25
C PHE A 156 24.91 -8.29 -2.47
N LEU A 157 24.94 -7.05 -2.98
CA LEU A 157 25.76 -6.67 -4.14
C LEU A 157 27.21 -6.36 -3.79
N ASN A 158 27.50 -6.01 -2.52
CA ASN A 158 28.86 -5.78 -2.00
C ASN A 158 29.22 -6.79 -0.88
N PRO A 159 29.53 -8.05 -1.22
CA PRO A 159 29.87 -9.09 -0.22
C PRO A 159 31.25 -8.94 0.44
N SER A 160 31.97 -7.83 0.22
CA SER A 160 33.32 -7.62 0.78
C SER A 160 33.63 -6.16 1.06
N SER A 161 33.57 -5.79 2.34
CA SER A 161 34.37 -4.75 2.99
C SER A 161 34.71 -5.25 4.40
#